data_AF-A0A2P7Q192-F1
#
_entry.id   AF-A0A2P7Q192-F1
#
_cell.length_a   1.000
_cell.length_b   1.000
_cell.length_c   1.000
_cell.angle_alpha   90.00
_cell.angle_beta   90.00
_cell.angle_gamma   90.00
#
_symmetry.space_group_name_H-M   'P 1'
#
loop_
_entity.id
_entity.type
_entity.pdbx_description
1 polymer ?
#
loop_
_entity_poly.entity_id
_entity_poly.type
_entity_poly.pdbx_seq_one_letter_code
_entity_poly.pdbx_strand_id
1 'polypeptide(L)' 'MKELIEGIAKALVDNPDEVLVEEIVDGKDILLKLKVADSEMGKVIGKKGRIAKSMRTVLKSVSNKKKVNVTLEIVED' A
#
# COMPACT_ATOMS: atom_id res chain seq x y z
N MET A 1 0.20 -9.77 2.01
CA MET A 1 0.61 -8.46 2.62
C MET A 1 -0.39 -7.38 2.27
N LYS A 2 -1.17 -7.61 1.21
CA LYS A 2 -2.46 -6.99 0.93
C LYS A 2 -3.25 -6.49 2.15
N GLU A 3 -3.74 -7.38 3.02
CA GLU A 3 -4.64 -7.03 4.14
C GLU A 3 -4.05 -5.96 5.08
N LEU A 4 -2.73 -5.98 5.28
CA LEU A 4 -2.04 -4.98 6.11
C LEU A 4 -2.11 -3.59 5.46
N ILE A 5 -1.85 -3.50 4.16
CA ILE A 5 -1.92 -2.23 3.43
C ILE A 5 -3.36 -1.76 3.29
N GLU A 6 -4.27 -2.68 3.00
CA GLU A 6 -5.70 -2.39 2.90
C GLU A 6 -6.24 -1.83 4.22
N GLY A 7 -5.93 -2.46 5.36
CA GLY A 7 -6.35 -1.99 6.67
C GLY A 7 -5.77 -0.61 7.03
N ILE A 8 -4.49 -0.36 6.71
CA ILE A 8 -3.88 0.96 6.92
C ILE A 8 -4.55 2.03 6.04
N ALA A 9 -4.73 1.75 4.75
CA ALA A 9 -5.32 2.69 3.81
C ALA A 9 -6.78 3.01 4.16
N LYS A 10 -7.60 1.99 4.49
CA LYS A 10 -8.98 2.16 4.95
C LYS A 10 -9.11 3.05 6.19
N ALA A 11 -8.13 3.01 7.09
CA ALA A 11 -8.12 3.86 8.28
C ALA A 11 -7.71 5.33 8.01
N LEU A 12 -7.18 5.64 6.82
CA LEU A 12 -6.68 6.97 6.45
C LEU A 12 -7.64 7.76 5.57
N VAL A 13 -8.61 7.10 4.95
CA VAL A 13 -9.54 7.69 3.98
C VAL A 13 -10.95 7.81 4.57
N ASP A 14 -11.77 8.66 3.97
CA ASP A 14 -13.18 8.84 4.34
C ASP A 14 -14.06 7.77 3.67
N ASN A 15 -13.66 7.24 2.50
CA ASN A 15 -14.39 6.20 1.77
C ASN A 15 -13.60 4.87 1.79
N PRO A 16 -13.63 4.11 2.89
CA PRO A 16 -12.87 2.86 3.01
C PRO A 16 -13.29 1.80 1.98
N ASP A 17 -14.53 1.86 1.48
CA ASP A 17 -15.04 0.91 0.49
C ASP A 17 -14.42 1.09 -0.91
N GLU A 18 -13.83 2.25 -1.18
CA GLU A 18 -13.12 2.55 -2.44
C GLU A 18 -11.62 2.17 -2.38
N VAL A 19 -11.16 1.63 -1.26
CA VAL A 19 -9.79 1.14 -1.11
C VAL A 19 -9.67 -0.23 -1.75
N LEU A 20 -8.90 -0.30 -2.83
CA LEU A 20 -8.60 -1.55 -3.54
C LEU A 20 -7.11 -1.85 -3.48
N VAL A 21 -6.78 -3.09 -3.15
CA VAL A 21 -5.40 -3.56 -3.18
C VAL A 21 -5.30 -4.81 -4.05
N GLU A 22 -4.54 -4.67 -5.14
CA GLU A 22 -4.16 -5.78 -6.01
C GLU A 22 -2.79 -6.31 -5.54
N GLU A 23 -2.66 -7.64 -5.46
CA GLU A 23 -1.40 -8.32 -5.13
C GLU A 23 -1.02 -9.20 -6.31
N ILE A 24 0.07 -8.83 -6.99
CA ILE A 24 0.63 -9.56 -8.12
C ILE A 24 1.90 -10.26 -7.62
N VAL A 25 1.98 -11.57 -7.81
CA VAL A 25 3.08 -12.40 -7.32
C VAL A 25 3.82 -13.01 -8.51
N ASP A 26 5.13 -12.75 -8.57
CA ASP A 26 6.05 -13.37 -9.53
C ASP A 26 7.28 -13.92 -8.79
N GLY A 27 7.28 -15.24 -8.56
CA GLY A 27 8.33 -15.89 -7.78
C GLY A 27 8.48 -15.32 -6.36
N LYS A 28 9.55 -14.57 -6.12
CA LYS A 28 9.82 -13.89 -4.83
C LYS A 28 9.43 -12.42 -4.82
N ASP A 29 9.06 -11.88 -5.97
CA ASP A 29 8.67 -10.49 -6.12
C ASP A 29 7.15 -10.37 -5.97
N ILE A 30 6.73 -9.44 -5.12
CA ILE A 30 5.33 -9.14 -4.86
C ILE A 30 5.10 -7.65 -5.13
N LEU A 31 4.25 -7.35 -6.09
CA LEU A 31 3.78 -6.00 -6.36
C LEU A 31 2.42 -5.80 -5.71
N LEU A 32 2.34 -4.82 -4.81
CA LEU A 32 1.10 -4.33 -4.24
C LEU A 32 0.71 -3.03 -4.94
N LYS A 33 -0.42 -3.03 -5.64
CA LYS A 33 -1.02 -1.81 -6.18
C LYS A 33 -2.14 -1.38 -5.25
N LEU A 34 -1.95 -0.25 -4.60
CA LEU A 34 -2.97 0.41 -3.78
C LEU A 34 -3.66 1.46 -4.64
N LYS A 35 -4.97 1.33 -4.76
CA LYS A 35 -5.85 2.29 -5.40
C LYS A 35 -6.83 2.83 -4.37
N VAL A 36 -7.02 4.14 -4.40
CA VAL A 36 -8.00 4.88 -3.60
C VAL A 36 -8.64 5.94 -4.48
N ALA A 37 -9.71 6.57 -4.01
CA ALA A 37 -10.28 7.73 -4.69
C ALA A 37 -9.24 8.86 -4.87
N ASP A 38 -9.24 9.50 -6.04
CA ASP A 38 -8.28 10.57 -6.38
C ASP A 38 -8.27 11.72 -5.36
N SER A 39 -9.45 12.06 -4.83
CA SER A 39 -9.64 13.09 -3.80
C SER A 39 -8.97 12.73 -2.47
N GLU A 40 -8.61 11.46 -2.26
CA GLU A 40 -8.09 10.91 -1.01
C GLU A 40 -6.61 10.50 -1.11
N MET A 41 -6.04 10.53 -2.31
CA MET A 41 -4.62 10.26 -2.57
C MET A 41 -3.70 11.05 -1.64
N GLY A 42 -4.01 12.32 -1.39
CA GLY A 42 -3.23 13.17 -0.48
C GLY A 42 -3.13 12.61 0.96
N LYS A 43 -4.18 11.94 1.45
CA LYS A 43 -4.22 11.35 2.79
C LYS A 43 -3.34 10.10 2.89
N VAL A 44 -3.31 9.29 1.83
CA VAL A 44 -2.53 8.04 1.76
C VAL A 44 -1.05 8.33 1.49
N ILE A 45 -0.74 9.26 0.61
CA ILE A 45 0.63 9.67 0.31
C ILE A 45 1.23 10.41 1.52
N GLY A 46 0.45 11.32 2.09
CA GLY A 46 0.86 12.20 3.18
C GLY A 46 1.87 13.26 2.71
N LYS A 47 2.07 14.30 3.54
CA LYS A 47 2.99 15.41 3.23
C LYS A 47 4.39 14.89 2.89
N LYS A 48 4.91 15.23 1.70
CA LYS A 48 6.20 14.76 1.16
C LYS A 48 6.32 13.22 1.08
N GLY A 49 5.20 12.51 0.92
CA GLY A 49 5.18 11.05 0.83
C GLY A 49 5.46 10.34 2.16
N ARG A 50 5.33 11.02 3.30
CA ARG A 50 5.72 10.47 4.61
C ARG A 50 4.94 9.21 4.98
N ILE A 51 3.63 9.18 4.70
CA ILE A 51 2.77 8.05 5.06
C ILE A 51 3.07 6.87 4.14
N ALA A 52 3.15 7.10 2.82
CA ALA A 52 3.57 6.09 1.85
C ALA A 52 4.95 5.48 2.20
N LYS A 53 5.91 6.31 2.62
CA LYS A 53 7.24 5.83 3.06
C LYS A 53 7.17 4.96 4.32
N SER A 54 6.33 5.31 5.29
CA SER A 54 6.10 4.50 6.48
C SER A 54 5.49 3.14 6.12
N MET A 55 4.46 3.11 5.27
CA MET A 55 3.86 1.86 4.79
C MET A 55 4.90 0.94 4.12
N ARG A 56 5.74 1.50 3.24
CA ARG A 56 6.86 0.77 2.62
C ARG A 56 7.87 0.24 3.65
N THR A 57 8.12 0.98 4.72
CA THR A 57 9.02 0.56 5.79
C THR A 57 8.45 -0.64 6.56
N VAL A 58 7.16 -0.62 6.88
CA VAL A 58 6.48 -1.74 7.54
C VAL A 58 6.49 -2.97 6.62
N LEU A 59 6.14 -2.79 5.34
CA LEU A 59 6.19 -3.86 4.34
C LEU A 59 7.57 -4.49 4.25
N LYS A 60 8.64 -3.68 4.19
CA LYS A 60 10.02 -4.17 4.13
C LYS A 60 10.40 -5.01 5.36
N SER A 61 9.92 -4.64 6.54
CA SER A 61 10.12 -5.43 7.77
C SER A 61 9.46 -6.82 7.68
N VAL A 62 8.22 -6.86 7.18
CA VAL A 62 7.47 -8.12 6.99
C VAL A 62 8.08 -8.98 5.88
N SER A 63 8.45 -8.36 4.75
CA SER A 63 8.98 -9.05 3.58
C SER A 63 10.35 -9.68 3.86
N ASN A 64 11.20 -9.00 4.65
CA ASN A 64 12.49 -9.53 5.09
C ASN A 64 12.34 -10.84 5.87
N LYS A 65 11.35 -10.94 6.78
CA LYS A 65 11.07 -12.18 7.53
C LYS A 65 10.61 -13.31 6.61
N LYS A 66 9.85 -12.99 5.57
CA LYS A 66 9.33 -13.95 4.58
C LYS A 66 10.31 -14.25 3.43
N LYS A 67 11.47 -13.57 3.38
CA LYS A 67 12.47 -13.66 2.28
C LYS A 67 11.86 -13.42 0.89
N VAL A 68 10.95 -12.46 0.80
CA VAL A 68 10.32 -11.97 -0.44
C VAL A 68 10.65 -10.50 -0.65
N ASN A 69 10.69 -10.07 -1.90
CA ASN A 69 10.77 -8.68 -2.29
C ASN A 69 9.35 -8.13 -2.41
N VAL A 70 9.11 -6.92 -1.91
CA VAL A 70 7.79 -6.30 -2.00
C VAL A 70 7.92 -4.85 -2.44
N THR A 71 7.10 -4.47 -3.41
CA THR A 71 6.98 -3.09 -3.91
C THR A 71 5.55 -2.62 -3.69
N LEU A 72 5.40 -1.39 -3.19
CA LEU A 72 4.10 -0.72 -3.06
C LEU A 72 4.04 0.44 -4.05
N GLU A 73 3.15 0.30 -5.02
CA GLU A 73 2.72 1.34 -5.94
C GLU A 73 1.36 1.87 -5.48
N ILE A 74 1.24 3.20 -5.48
CA ILE A 74 -0.03 3.89 -5.22
C ILE A 74 -0.40 4.49 -6.56
N VAL A 75 -1.47 4.00 -7.15
CA VAL A 75 -1.85 4.26 -8.53
C VAL A 75 -3.09 5.15 -8.57
N GLU A 76 -3.13 6.03 -9.58
CA GLU A 76 -4.33 6.77 -10.00
C GLU A 76 -5.09 5.91 -11.02
N ASP A 77 -6.36 6.22 -11.24
CA ASP A 77 -7.18 5.59 -12.29
C ASP A 77 -6.74 5.94 -13.72
#